data_AF-A0A392U4C6-F1
#
_entry.id   AF-A0A392U4C6-F1
#
_cell.length_a   1.000
_cell.length_b   1.000
_cell.length_c   1.000
_cell.angle_alpha   90.00
_cell.angle_beta   90.00
_cell.angle_gamma   90.00
#
_symmetry.space_group_name_H-M   'P 1'
#
loop_
_entity.id
_entity.type
_entity.pdbx_description
1 polymer ?
#
loop_
_entity_poly.entity_id
_entity_poly.type
_entity_poly.pdbx_seq_one_letter_code
_entity_poly.pdbx_strand_id
1 'polypeptide(L)' 'MNTDEFLNSSAEYERTTKLGDSHDDERTSVSKPPPRICLPAEVLRSLKNLAPEDALNKLLSSHVAFVPTAADKEKALQL' A
#
# COMPACT_ATOMS: atom_id res chain seq x y z
N MET A 1 25.61 44.83 -33.22
CA MET A 1 24.55 45.83 -33.47
C MET A 1 23.40 45.03 -34.05
N ASN A 2 22.48 44.56 -33.19
CA ASN A 2 21.16 45.12 -32.83
C ASN A 2 20.08 44.60 -33.82
N THR A 3 19.18 43.67 -33.48
CA THR A 3 18.02 43.65 -32.55
C THR A 3 16.86 44.50 -33.05
N ASP A 4 15.95 43.83 -33.71
CA ASP A 4 14.65 44.31 -34.17
C ASP A 4 13.73 43.07 -34.14
N GLU A 5 13.41 42.54 -32.96
CA GLU A 5 12.40 43.07 -32.04
C GLU A 5 10.98 42.98 -32.63
N PHE A 6 10.46 41.75 -32.74
CA PHE A 6 9.02 41.47 -32.79
C PHE A 6 8.39 41.70 -31.40
N LEU A 7 8.65 42.86 -30.82
CA LEU A 7 8.14 43.32 -29.53
C LEU A 7 7.22 44.51 -29.77
N ASN A 8 6.01 44.24 -30.26
CA ASN A 8 4.87 45.10 -29.97
C ASN A 8 3.55 44.38 -30.29
N SER A 9 3.14 43.51 -29.38
CA SER A 9 1.73 43.21 -29.17
C SER A 9 1.49 42.96 -27.68
N SER A 10 1.90 43.92 -26.85
CA SER A 10 1.51 44.00 -25.45
C SER A 10 0.11 44.59 -25.36
N ALA A 11 -0.89 43.72 -25.28
CA ALA A 11 -2.17 44.05 -24.67
C ALA A 11 -2.64 42.84 -23.85
N GLU A 12 -2.49 42.99 -22.54
CA GLU A 12 -3.48 42.52 -21.58
C GLU A 12 -3.61 41.01 -21.36
N TYR A 13 -2.59 40.41 -20.73
CA TYR A 13 -2.83 39.30 -19.82
C TYR A 13 -2.20 39.66 -18.48
N GLU A 14 -3.03 40.31 -17.67
CA GLU A 14 -2.87 40.53 -16.25
C GLU A 14 -2.34 39.24 -15.60
N ARG A 15 -1.07 39.25 -15.17
CA ARG A 15 -0.48 38.13 -14.44
C ARG A 15 -1.13 38.06 -13.07
N THR A 16 -2.24 37.33 -12.96
CA THR A 16 -2.78 36.91 -11.68
C THR A 16 -1.68 36.11 -10.99
N THR A 17 -1.09 36.67 -9.94
CA THR A 17 -0.33 35.90 -8.97
C THR A 17 -1.31 34.91 -8.36
N LYS A 18 -1.44 33.73 -8.98
CA LYS A 18 -2.14 32.60 -8.38
C LYS A 18 -1.28 32.19 -7.19
N LEU A 19 -1.62 32.80 -6.05
CA LEU A 19 -1.26 32.38 -4.71
C LEU A 19 -1.19 30.86 -4.73
N GLY A 20 -0.01 30.35 -4.39
CA GLY A 20 0.24 28.92 -4.32
C GLY A 20 -0.87 28.28 -3.53
N ASP A 21 -1.73 27.56 -4.24
CA ASP A 21 -2.56 26.53 -3.68
C ASP A 21 -1.57 25.43 -3.30
N SER A 22 -0.90 25.65 -2.17
CA SER A 22 -0.30 24.60 -1.40
C SER A 22 -1.47 23.73 -1.00
N HIS A 23 -1.81 22.80 -1.89
CA HIS A 23 -2.51 21.60 -1.48
C HIS A 23 -1.53 20.94 -0.52
N ASP A 24 -1.66 21.29 0.77
CA ASP A 24 -1.42 20.33 1.84
C ASP A 24 -2.37 19.20 1.49
N ASP A 25 -1.88 18.32 0.62
CA ASP A 25 -2.26 16.95 0.55
C ASP A 25 -1.78 16.41 1.90
N GLU A 26 -2.49 16.81 2.97
CA GLU A 26 -2.64 16.03 4.16
C GLU A 26 -3.28 14.77 3.64
N ARG A 27 -2.39 13.93 3.10
CA ARG A 27 -2.61 12.58 2.69
C ARG A 27 -3.05 11.96 3.98
N THR A 28 -4.35 12.05 4.18
CA THR A 28 -5.11 11.20 5.05
C THR A 28 -4.64 9.85 4.57
N SER A 29 -3.69 9.29 5.30
CA SER A 29 -3.03 8.07 4.88
C SER A 29 -4.11 7.04 5.06
N VAL A 30 -4.93 6.85 4.02
CA VAL A 30 -6.05 5.93 4.04
C VAL A 30 -5.39 4.57 4.16
N SER A 31 -5.28 4.10 5.40
CA SER A 31 -4.72 2.79 5.67
C SER A 31 -5.65 1.81 4.98
N LYS A 32 -5.10 1.08 4.00
CA LYS A 32 -5.85 -0.03 3.41
C LYS A 32 -6.23 -0.94 4.59
N PRO A 33 -7.49 -1.41 4.64
CA PRO A 33 -7.89 -2.33 5.68
C PRO A 33 -6.92 -3.51 5.66
N PRO A 34 -6.52 -4.01 6.84
CA PRO A 34 -5.62 -5.16 6.90
C PRO A 34 -6.23 -6.31 6.10
N PRO A 35 -5.42 -7.03 5.30
CA PRO A 35 -5.91 -8.13 4.50
C PRO A 35 -6.63 -9.14 5.42
N ARG A 36 -7.89 -9.43 5.09
CA ARG A 36 -8.70 -10.38 5.86
C ARG A 36 -8.34 -11.79 5.40
N ILE A 37 -7.70 -12.54 6.28
CA ILE A 37 -7.51 -13.98 6.08
C ILE A 37 -8.74 -14.67 6.66
N CYS A 38 -9.51 -15.36 5.81
CA CYS A 38 -10.61 -16.21 6.24
C CYS A 38 -10.15 -17.67 6.28
N LEU A 39 -10.34 -18.31 7.42
CA LEU A 39 -10.15 -19.75 7.55
C LEU A 39 -11.41 -20.50 7.08
N PRO A 40 -11.28 -21.74 6.59
CA PRO A 40 -12.43 -22.59 6.30
C PRO A 40 -13.36 -22.77 7.52
N ALA A 41 -14.66 -22.89 7.29
CA ALA A 41 -15.67 -22.99 8.35
C ALA A 41 -15.43 -24.17 9.31
N GLU A 42 -14.93 -25.29 8.79
CA GLU A 42 -14.59 -26.46 9.59
C GLU A 42 -13.42 -26.18 10.54
N VAL A 43 -12.38 -25.49 10.06
CA VAL A 43 -11.25 -25.06 10.88
C VAL A 43 -11.75 -24.13 11.97
N LEU A 44 -12.55 -23.11 11.64
CA LEU A 44 -13.12 -22.18 12.62
C LEU A 44 -13.95 -22.90 13.70
N ARG A 45 -14.79 -23.85 13.31
CA ARG A 45 -15.57 -24.66 14.25
C ARG A 45 -14.67 -25.45 15.21
N SER A 46 -13.55 -25.96 14.71
CA SER A 46 -12.59 -26.74 15.50
C SER A 46 -11.76 -25.89 16.48
N LEU A 47 -11.70 -24.56 16.27
CA LEU A 47 -10.95 -23.60 17.08
C LEU A 47 -11.85 -22.80 18.05
N LYS A 48 -13.17 -22.80 17.83
CA LYS A 48 -14.15 -21.95 18.54
C LYS A 48 -14.04 -21.98 20.08
N ASN A 49 -13.67 -23.11 20.66
CA ASN A 49 -13.66 -23.32 22.12
C ASN A 49 -12.25 -23.44 22.70
N LEU A 50 -11.21 -23.12 21.93
CA LEU A 50 -9.82 -23.22 22.37
C LEU A 50 -9.30 -21.87 22.85
N ALA A 51 -8.34 -21.89 23.78
CA ALA A 51 -7.56 -20.71 24.09
C ALA A 51 -6.77 -20.26 22.83
N PRO A 52 -6.45 -18.96 22.69
CA PRO A 52 -5.72 -18.46 21.53
C PRO A 52 -4.43 -19.23 21.22
N GLU A 53 -3.66 -19.57 22.26
CA GLU A 53 -2.40 -20.31 22.15
C GLU A 53 -2.64 -21.74 21.68
N ASP A 54 -3.63 -22.43 22.25
CA ASP A 54 -3.99 -23.79 21.86
C ASP A 54 -4.56 -23.86 20.44
N ALA A 55 -5.34 -22.85 20.05
CA ALA A 55 -5.87 -22.72 18.70
C ALA A 55 -4.74 -22.55 17.67
N LEU A 56 -3.76 -21.70 17.98
CA LEU A 56 -2.57 -21.52 17.15
C LEU A 56 -1.76 -22.81 17.07
N ASN A 57 -1.45 -23.44 18.20
CA ASN A 57 -0.69 -24.69 18.23
C ASN A 57 -1.38 -25.79 17.41
N LYS A 58 -2.69 -25.96 17.55
CA LYS A 58 -3.47 -26.91 16.76
C LYS A 58 -3.45 -26.60 15.27
N LEU A 59 -3.58 -25.33 14.89
CA LEU A 59 -3.51 -24.90 13.49
C LEU A 59 -2.12 -25.21 12.92
N LEU A 60 -1.08 -24.92 13.69
CA LEU A 60 0.29 -25.22 13.31
C LEU A 60 0.52 -26.73 13.19
N SER A 61 0.10 -27.55 14.15
CA SER A 61 0.26 -29.01 14.06
C SER A 61 -0.52 -29.66 12.91
N SER A 62 -1.64 -29.07 12.47
CA SER A 62 -2.47 -29.62 11.40
C SER A 62 -2.08 -29.13 10.00
N HIS A 63 -1.50 -27.93 9.88
CA HIS A 63 -1.23 -27.29 8.59
C HIS A 63 0.24 -26.90 8.37
N VAL A 64 1.11 -27.02 9.38
CA VAL A 64 2.57 -26.85 9.20
C VAL A 64 3.13 -28.13 8.63
N ALA A 65 2.92 -28.27 7.33
CA ALA A 65 3.87 -28.91 6.43
C ALA A 65 4.38 -27.90 5.39
N PHE A 66 4.40 -26.59 5.73
CA PHE A 66 5.09 -25.63 4.88
C PHE A 66 6.60 -25.83 5.03
N VAL A 67 7.11 -26.80 4.28
CA VAL A 67 8.52 -26.97 3.99
C VAL A 67 8.82 -25.98 2.86
N PRO A 68 9.52 -24.87 3.12
CA PRO A 68 9.79 -23.89 2.09
C PRO A 68 10.57 -24.56 0.98
N THR A 69 10.02 -24.54 -0.23
CA THR A 69 10.71 -25.10 -1.39
C THR A 69 11.92 -24.23 -1.74
N ALA A 70 12.88 -24.78 -2.49
CA ALA A 70 14.05 -24.02 -2.90
C ALA A 70 13.66 -22.73 -3.65
N ALA A 71 12.55 -22.75 -4.41
CA ALA A 71 12.00 -21.59 -5.10
C ALA A 71 11.47 -20.51 -4.13
N ASP A 72 10.78 -20.90 -3.05
CA ASP A 72 10.29 -19.94 -2.04
C ASP A 72 11.45 -19.23 -1.33
N LYS A 73 12.55 -19.96 -1.11
CA LYS A 73 13.78 -19.42 -0.50
C LYS A 73 14.53 -18.47 -1.43
N GLU A 74 14.59 -18.78 -2.73
CA GLU A 74 15.20 -17.92 -3.74
C GLU A 74 14.48 -16.56 -3.82
N LYS A 75 13.14 -16.57 -3.82
CA LYS A 75 12.33 -15.34 -3.86
C LYS A 75 12.53 -14.45 -2.63
N ALA A 76 12.77 -15.02 -1.46
CA ALA A 76 13.06 -14.26 -0.24
C ALA A 76 14.46 -13.61 -0.25
N LEU A 77 15.38 -14.12 -1.07
CA LEU A 77 16.76 -13.62 -1.17
C LEU A 77 16.97 -12.60 -2.30
N GLN A 78 15.99 -12.40 -3.20
CA GLN A 78 16.05 -11.41 -4.28
C GLN A 78 15.73 -9.97 -3.80
N LEU A 79 16.21 -9.59 -2.61
CA LEU A 79 16.14 -8.22 -2.07
C LEU A 79 17.08 -7.25 -2.81
#